data_AF-A0A847YNL8-F1
#
_entry.id   AF-A0A847YNL8-F1
#
_cell.length_a   1.000
_cell.length_b   1.000
_cell.length_c   1.000
_cell.angle_alpha   90.00
_cell.angle_beta   90.00
_cell.angle_gamma   90.00
#
_symmetry.space_group_name_H-M   'P 1'
#
loop_
_entity.id
_entity.type
_entity.pdbx_description
1 polymer ?
#
loop_
_entity_poly.entity_id
_entity_poly.type
_entity_poly.pdbx_seq_one_letter_code
_entity_poly.pdbx_strand_id
1 'polypeptide(L)'
;MQNILVLQDMQPYWEYVGFSFWRRGDMAGVYRRATFIKDGLLGKVAEFHSDDYIIWTHRGVLDEEKILKEWKAETDVMKHRFLLLAAESGKSPRAKSLWLGLGGFVEVMRYRVGDPVPAKFKDLVFLVDKGLEYAAKGVGLSDFPKEGGEAELG
;
A
#
# COMPACT_ATOMS: atom_id res chain seq x y z
N MET A 1 -0.20 -5.45 21.92
CA MET A 1 -0.65 -5.48 20.51
C MET A 1 -0.78 -4.04 20.07
N GLN A 2 -0.02 -3.59 19.07
CA GLN A 2 -0.12 -2.21 18.57
C GLN A 2 -1.55 -2.00 18.05
N ASN A 3 -2.22 -0.93 18.45
CA ASN A 3 -3.59 -0.66 17.97
C ASN A 3 -3.54 -0.10 16.54
N ILE A 4 -3.54 -0.98 15.55
CA ILE A 4 -3.52 -0.60 14.12
C ILE A 4 -4.75 0.21 13.70
N LEU A 5 -5.84 0.17 14.47
CA LEU A 5 -7.05 0.93 14.17
C LEU A 5 -6.83 2.43 14.32
N VAL A 6 -5.82 2.87 15.07
CA VAL A 6 -5.47 4.30 15.15
C VAL A 6 -5.14 4.89 13.79
N LEU A 7 -4.64 4.08 12.85
CA LEU A 7 -4.33 4.48 11.49
C LEU A 7 -5.57 4.89 10.70
N GLN A 8 -6.76 4.47 11.11
CA GLN A 8 -8.03 4.87 10.48
C GLN A 8 -8.29 6.36 10.67
N ASP A 9 -7.86 6.92 11.78
CA ASP A 9 -8.10 8.31 12.14
C ASP A 9 -6.98 9.24 11.62
N MET A 10 -5.97 8.67 10.95
CA MET A 10 -4.81 9.39 10.43
C MET A 10 -4.96 9.85 8.99
N GLN A 11 -6.16 10.26 8.58
CA GLN A 11 -6.41 10.80 7.24
C GLN A 11 -5.36 11.83 6.78
N PRO A 12 -4.94 12.81 7.60
CA PRO A 12 -4.04 13.87 7.15
C PRO A 12 -2.64 13.35 6.81
N TYR A 13 -2.18 12.36 7.59
CA TYR A 13 -0.92 11.68 7.32
C TYR A 13 -1.00 10.92 5.99
N TRP A 14 -2.08 10.17 5.78
CA TRP A 14 -2.27 9.41 4.55
C TRP A 14 -2.32 10.31 3.32
N GLU A 15 -3.09 11.40 3.38
CA GLU A 15 -3.15 12.40 2.31
C GLU A 15 -1.78 13.01 2.03
N TYR A 16 -1.03 13.36 3.07
CA TYR A 16 0.33 13.88 2.96
C TYR A 16 1.28 12.91 2.24
N VAL A 17 1.17 11.61 2.49
CA VAL A 17 1.98 10.59 1.80
C VAL A 17 1.35 10.07 0.49
N GLY A 18 0.33 10.77 -0.02
CA GLY A 18 -0.30 10.52 -1.32
C GLY A 18 -1.34 9.41 -1.34
N PHE A 19 -1.80 8.96 -0.17
CA PHE A 19 -2.84 7.96 0.00
C PHE A 19 -4.21 8.61 0.22
N SER A 20 -5.26 7.91 -0.22
CA SER A 20 -6.66 8.27 -0.02
C SER A 20 -7.40 7.11 0.63
N PHE A 21 -8.46 7.39 1.39
CA PHE A 21 -9.27 6.32 1.96
C PHE A 21 -9.86 5.43 0.88
N TRP A 22 -9.85 4.12 1.15
CA TRP A 22 -10.27 3.11 0.22
C TRP A 22 -11.16 2.08 0.89
N ARG A 23 -12.21 1.66 0.18
CA ARG A 23 -13.12 0.60 0.61
C ARG A 23 -13.59 -0.22 -0.58
N ARG A 24 -13.66 -1.54 -0.41
CA ARG A 24 -14.28 -2.46 -1.37
C ARG A 24 -14.94 -3.62 -0.63
N GLY A 25 -16.27 -3.64 -0.62
CA GLY A 25 -17.03 -4.55 0.23
C GLY A 25 -16.71 -4.32 1.70
N ASP A 26 -16.33 -5.40 2.38
CA ASP A 26 -15.95 -5.39 3.81
C ASP A 26 -14.49 -4.98 4.04
N MET A 27 -13.69 -4.85 2.99
CA MET A 27 -12.30 -4.40 3.12
C MET A 27 -12.22 -2.89 3.16
N ALA A 28 -11.45 -2.35 4.11
CA ALA A 28 -11.18 -0.92 4.23
C ALA A 28 -9.73 -0.63 4.60
N GLY A 29 -9.23 0.50 4.13
CA GLY A 29 -7.83 0.85 4.16
C GLY A 29 -7.57 2.20 3.51
N VAL A 30 -6.35 2.34 2.99
CA VAL A 30 -5.96 3.43 2.11
C VAL A 30 -5.36 2.89 0.82
N TYR A 31 -5.43 3.72 -0.22
CA TYR A 31 -4.98 3.44 -1.57
C TYR A 31 -4.19 4.62 -2.13
N ARG A 32 -3.14 4.32 -2.90
CA ARG A 32 -2.53 5.27 -3.84
C ARG A 32 -2.20 4.61 -5.18
N ARG A 33 -2.13 5.42 -6.22
CA ARG A 33 -1.46 5.09 -7.47
C ARG A 33 -0.10 5.78 -7.50
N ALA A 34 0.97 4.99 -7.49
CA ALA A 34 2.34 5.47 -7.66
C ALA A 34 2.74 5.37 -9.14
N THR A 35 3.21 6.48 -9.70
CA THR A 35 3.69 6.55 -11.09
C THR A 35 5.20 6.34 -11.13
N PHE A 36 5.65 5.42 -11.97
CA PHE A 36 7.06 5.20 -12.25
C PHE A 36 7.35 5.60 -13.68
N ILE A 37 8.23 6.57 -13.82
CA ILE A 37 8.73 7.02 -15.11
C ILE A 37 10.12 6.41 -15.29
N LYS A 38 10.28 5.62 -16.35
CA LYS A 38 11.59 5.15 -16.78
C LYS A 38 12.09 6.12 -17.83
N ASP A 39 13.05 6.95 -17.47
CA ASP A 39 13.71 7.86 -18.39
C ASP A 39 14.96 7.23 -19.02
N GLY A 40 15.24 7.62 -20.25
CA GLY A 40 16.43 7.25 -21.01
C GLY A 40 17.08 8.48 -21.64
N LEU A 41 18.24 8.28 -22.27
CA LEU A 41 19.05 9.36 -22.84
C LEU A 41 18.32 10.24 -23.88
N LEU A 42 17.22 9.76 -24.47
CA LEU A 42 16.42 10.45 -25.50
C LEU A 42 15.01 10.83 -25.01
N GLY A 43 14.75 10.77 -23.70
CA GLY A 43 13.46 11.08 -23.08
C GLY A 43 12.80 9.89 -22.41
N LYS A 44 11.53 10.06 -22.03
CA LYS A 44 10.71 9.06 -21.33
C LYS A 44 10.53 7.80 -22.16
N VAL A 45 11.00 6.67 -21.63
CA VAL A 45 10.99 5.35 -22.28
C VAL A 45 9.70 4.59 -21.96
N ALA A 46 9.22 4.69 -20.72
CA ALA A 46 7.97 4.08 -20.29
C ALA A 46 7.39 4.80 -19.06
N GLU A 47 6.08 4.81 -18.95
CA GLU A 47 5.36 5.07 -17.70
C GLU A 47 4.59 3.81 -17.33
N PHE A 48 4.67 3.44 -16.06
CA PHE A 48 3.84 2.38 -15.51
C PHE A 48 3.45 2.75 -14.09
N HIS A 49 2.30 2.25 -13.67
CA HIS A 49 1.77 2.50 -12.34
C HIS A 49 1.90 1.29 -11.42
N SER A 50 2.02 1.56 -10.12
CA SER A 50 1.77 0.60 -9.04
C SER A 50 0.61 1.11 -8.20
N ASP A 51 -0.39 0.26 -8.03
CA ASP A 51 -1.49 0.50 -7.12
C ASP A 51 -1.15 -0.12 -5.76
N ASP A 52 -1.01 0.72 -4.75
CA ASP A 52 -0.64 0.30 -3.40
C ASP A 52 -1.85 0.42 -2.47
N TYR A 53 -2.14 -0.66 -1.74
CA TYR A 53 -3.22 -0.73 -0.76
C TYR A 53 -2.65 -1.12 0.60
N ILE A 54 -3.00 -0.36 1.64
CA ILE A 54 -2.76 -0.71 3.03
C ILE A 54 -4.11 -0.93 3.68
N ILE A 55 -4.43 -2.17 4.07
CA ILE A 55 -5.76 -2.61 4.49
C ILE A 55 -5.73 -3.03 5.96
N TRP A 56 -6.56 -2.42 6.80
CA TRP A 56 -6.67 -2.73 8.24
C TRP A 56 -8.00 -3.39 8.61
N THR A 57 -9.03 -3.24 7.78
CA THR A 57 -10.30 -3.97 7.94
C THR A 57 -10.33 -5.05 6.87
N HIS A 58 -10.23 -6.32 7.27
CA HIS A 58 -10.32 -7.48 6.37
C HIS A 58 -10.53 -8.77 7.19
N ARG A 59 -10.89 -9.86 6.51
CA ARG A 59 -11.17 -11.20 7.09
C ARG A 59 -9.99 -12.16 6.94
N GLY A 60 -8.77 -11.64 7.08
CA GLY A 60 -7.54 -12.43 6.99
C GLY A 60 -7.39 -13.16 5.65
N VAL A 61 -7.15 -14.47 5.72
CA VAL A 61 -6.92 -15.36 4.58
C VAL A 61 -8.06 -15.32 3.55
N LEU A 62 -9.31 -15.18 4.02
CA LEU A 62 -10.48 -15.16 3.12
C LEU A 62 -10.42 -14.00 2.12
N ASP A 63 -10.03 -12.82 2.60
CA ASP A 63 -9.93 -11.63 1.75
C ASP A 63 -8.63 -11.62 0.93
N GLU A 64 -7.54 -12.20 1.45
CA GLU A 64 -6.33 -12.47 0.66
C GLU A 64 -6.64 -13.35 -0.56
N GLU A 65 -7.37 -14.46 -0.36
CA GLU A 65 -7.80 -15.35 -1.45
C GLU A 65 -8.78 -14.66 -2.41
N LYS A 66 -9.70 -13.86 -1.86
CA LYS A 66 -10.65 -13.09 -2.66
C LYS A 66 -9.94 -12.09 -3.57
N ILE A 67 -8.96 -11.34 -3.06
CA ILE A 67 -8.14 -10.43 -3.86
C ILE A 67 -7.44 -11.20 -4.97
N LEU A 68 -6.72 -12.27 -4.64
CA LEU A 68 -6.01 -13.08 -5.64
C LEU A 68 -6.96 -13.72 -6.65
N LYS A 69 -8.19 -14.06 -6.30
CA LYS A 69 -9.15 -14.64 -7.25
C LYS A 69 -9.80 -13.59 -8.15
N GLU A 70 -10.26 -12.49 -7.57
CA GLU A 70 -11.20 -11.58 -8.23
C GLU A 70 -10.56 -10.32 -8.81
N TRP A 71 -9.34 -9.97 -8.40
CA TRP A 71 -8.69 -8.76 -8.92
C TRP A 71 -8.39 -8.87 -10.41
N LYS A 72 -8.59 -7.78 -11.15
CA LYS A 72 -8.47 -7.72 -12.60
C LYS A 72 -7.38 -6.73 -13.00
N ALA A 73 -6.93 -6.84 -14.25
CA ALA A 73 -6.00 -5.88 -14.83
C ALA A 73 -6.65 -4.50 -14.92
N GLU A 74 -5.81 -3.48 -14.77
CA GLU A 74 -6.17 -2.09 -14.97
C GLU A 74 -5.17 -1.46 -15.93
N THR A 75 -5.65 -0.54 -16.77
CA THR A 75 -4.85 0.11 -17.81
C THR A 75 -3.64 0.80 -17.18
N ASP A 76 -2.46 0.58 -17.78
CA ASP A 76 -1.16 1.13 -17.37
C ASP A 76 -0.71 0.76 -15.94
N VAL A 77 -1.41 -0.15 -15.25
CA VAL A 77 -1.02 -0.66 -13.94
C VAL A 77 -0.23 -1.96 -14.09
N MET A 78 1.06 -1.90 -13.76
CA MET A 78 1.95 -3.06 -13.82
C MET A 78 1.84 -3.93 -12.57
N LYS A 79 1.52 -3.33 -11.42
CA LYS A 79 1.46 -4.03 -10.13
C LYS A 79 0.33 -3.49 -9.26
N HIS A 80 -0.38 -4.40 -8.61
CA HIS A 80 -1.23 -4.10 -7.47
C HIS A 80 -0.63 -4.77 -6.23
N ARG A 81 -0.26 -3.99 -5.21
CA ARG A 81 0.34 -4.46 -3.96
C ARG A 81 -0.63 -4.24 -2.81
N PHE A 82 -1.01 -5.32 -2.12
CA PHE A 82 -1.90 -5.29 -0.97
C PHE A 82 -1.13 -5.67 0.29
N LEU A 83 -0.97 -4.72 1.20
CA LEU A 83 -0.47 -4.96 2.55
C LEU A 83 -1.66 -5.05 3.51
N LEU A 84 -1.95 -6.25 4.01
CA LEU A 84 -3.05 -6.54 4.93
C LEU A 84 -2.51 -6.53 6.35
N LEU A 85 -2.85 -5.51 7.14
CA LEU A 85 -2.44 -5.38 8.54
C LEU A 85 -3.21 -6.38 9.41
N ALA A 86 -2.51 -7.37 9.93
CA ALA A 86 -3.10 -8.52 10.62
C ALA A 86 -2.43 -8.77 11.99
N ALA A 87 -3.09 -9.58 12.82
CA ALA A 87 -2.50 -10.04 14.08
C ALA A 87 -1.30 -10.98 13.88
N GLU A 88 -1.22 -11.65 12.73
CA GLU A 88 -0.15 -12.58 12.37
C GLU A 88 0.28 -12.36 10.91
N SER A 89 1.59 -12.37 10.67
CA SER A 89 2.14 -12.31 9.31
C SER A 89 1.89 -13.61 8.55
N GLY A 90 1.70 -13.48 7.24
CA GLY A 90 1.81 -14.62 6.34
C GLY A 90 3.28 -15.08 6.23
N LYS A 91 3.51 -16.35 5.89
CA LYS A 91 4.87 -16.90 5.70
C LYS A 91 5.63 -16.19 4.58
N SER A 92 4.92 -15.79 3.52
CA SER A 92 5.47 -15.09 2.37
C SER A 92 4.35 -14.35 1.63
N PRO A 93 4.67 -13.32 0.83
CA PRO A 93 3.71 -12.72 -0.07
C PRO A 93 3.17 -13.76 -1.05
N ARG A 94 1.86 -13.72 -1.31
CA ARG A 94 1.23 -14.46 -2.39
C ARG A 94 1.10 -13.58 -3.61
N ALA A 95 1.18 -14.17 -4.79
CA ALA A 95 1.06 -13.42 -6.03
C ALA A 95 0.30 -14.19 -7.11
N LYS A 96 -0.29 -13.45 -8.05
CA LYS A 96 -0.74 -13.96 -9.35
C LYS A 96 -0.33 -13.02 -10.48
N SER A 97 -0.16 -13.56 -11.68
CA SER A 97 -0.09 -12.77 -12.91
C SER A 97 -1.48 -12.60 -13.52
N LEU A 98 -1.68 -11.48 -14.20
CA LEU A 98 -2.88 -11.17 -14.96
C LEU A 98 -2.55 -11.29 -16.44
N TRP A 99 -3.40 -11.98 -17.22
CA TRP A 99 -3.17 -12.23 -18.66
C TRP A 99 -1.74 -12.71 -18.96
N LEU A 100 -1.28 -13.72 -18.21
CA LEU A 100 0.09 -14.27 -18.31
C LEU A 100 1.21 -13.22 -18.10
N GLY A 101 0.91 -12.14 -17.39
CA GLY A 101 1.84 -11.05 -17.07
C GLY A 101 1.64 -9.80 -17.92
N LEU A 102 0.86 -9.86 -19.01
CA LEU A 102 0.58 -8.70 -19.86
C LEU A 102 -0.35 -7.68 -19.19
N GLY A 103 -1.19 -8.13 -18.26
CA GLY A 103 -2.07 -7.28 -17.46
C GLY A 103 -1.50 -6.92 -16.09
N GLY A 104 -0.19 -7.14 -15.88
CA GLY A 104 0.47 -6.89 -14.60
C GLY A 104 0.35 -8.02 -13.57
N PHE A 105 0.64 -7.68 -12.32
CA PHE A 105 0.72 -8.62 -11.20
C PHE A 105 -0.09 -8.15 -10.00
N VAL A 106 -0.65 -9.09 -9.25
CA VAL A 106 -1.32 -8.83 -7.98
C VAL A 106 -0.52 -9.53 -6.90
N GLU A 107 -0.06 -8.77 -5.91
CA GLU A 107 0.74 -9.25 -4.78
C GLU A 107 0.03 -8.92 -3.47
N VAL A 108 -0.10 -9.91 -2.58
CA VAL A 108 -0.76 -9.75 -1.28
C VAL A 108 0.18 -10.21 -0.17
N MET A 109 0.36 -9.38 0.84
CA MET A 109 1.15 -9.68 2.04
C MET A 109 0.30 -9.42 3.28
N ARG A 110 0.00 -10.47 4.06
CA ARG A 110 -0.49 -10.29 5.44
C ARG A 110 0.70 -9.98 6.33
N TYR A 111 0.62 -8.86 7.04
CA TYR A 111 1.72 -8.30 7.82
C TYR A 111 1.26 -7.96 9.22
N ARG A 112 1.95 -8.49 10.21
CA ARG A 112 1.88 -8.04 11.59
C ARG A 112 2.95 -6.98 11.81
N VAL A 113 2.53 -5.84 12.34
CA VAL A 113 3.43 -4.72 12.68
C VAL A 113 4.60 -5.20 13.54
N GLY A 114 5.82 -4.87 13.09
CA GLY A 114 7.08 -5.22 13.72
C GLY A 114 7.74 -6.49 13.21
N ASP A 115 7.05 -7.31 12.40
CA ASP A 115 7.65 -8.51 11.82
C ASP A 115 8.58 -8.17 10.63
N PRO A 116 9.54 -9.04 10.29
CA PRO A 116 10.32 -8.89 9.06
C PRO A 116 9.45 -8.95 7.80
N VAL A 117 9.75 -8.11 6.81
CA VAL A 117 9.02 -8.06 5.55
C VAL A 117 9.97 -8.17 4.34
N PRO A 118 9.55 -8.82 3.23
CA PRO A 118 10.32 -8.82 2.00
C PRO A 118 10.56 -7.42 1.43
N ALA A 119 11.68 -7.24 0.73
CA ALA A 119 12.13 -5.93 0.20
C ALA A 119 11.04 -5.17 -0.57
N LYS A 120 10.23 -5.86 -1.37
CA LYS A 120 9.16 -5.29 -2.20
C LYS A 120 7.95 -4.70 -1.46
N PHE A 121 7.87 -4.88 -0.13
CA PHE A 121 6.85 -4.28 0.74
C PHE A 121 7.44 -3.37 1.82
N LYS A 122 8.77 -3.20 1.87
CA LYS A 122 9.43 -2.41 2.91
C LYS A 122 8.99 -0.94 2.90
N ASP A 123 8.73 -0.39 1.72
CA ASP A 123 8.23 0.97 1.56
C ASP A 123 6.83 1.13 2.16
N LEU A 124 5.91 0.19 1.92
CA LEU A 124 4.57 0.24 2.51
C LEU A 124 4.59 0.03 4.03
N VAL A 125 5.45 -0.88 4.51
CA VAL A 125 5.64 -1.09 5.96
C VAL A 125 6.24 0.16 6.62
N PHE A 126 7.21 0.81 5.99
CA PHE A 126 7.77 2.06 6.52
C PHE A 126 6.70 3.14 6.73
N LEU A 127 5.75 3.28 5.79
CA LEU A 127 4.63 4.21 5.94
C LEU A 127 3.70 3.82 7.10
N VAL A 128 3.41 2.53 7.26
CA VAL A 128 2.63 2.04 8.41
C VAL A 128 3.33 2.37 9.73
N ASP A 129 4.62 2.08 9.83
CA ASP A 129 5.40 2.32 11.05
C ASP A 129 5.49 3.82 11.37
N LYS A 130 5.63 4.67 10.35
CA LYS A 130 5.62 6.14 10.52
C LYS A 130 4.27 6.66 10.95
N GLY A 131 3.17 6.16 10.37
CA GLY A 131 1.82 6.48 10.83
C GLY A 131 1.65 6.15 12.31
N LEU A 132 2.02 4.93 12.72
CA LEU A 132 1.93 4.51 14.13
C LEU A 132 2.81 5.36 15.06
N GLU A 133 4.02 5.74 14.62
CA GLU A 133 4.92 6.63 15.36
C GLU A 133 4.28 8.01 15.57
N TYR A 134 3.72 8.60 14.52
CA TYR A 134 3.04 9.89 14.56
C TYR A 134 1.77 9.85 15.40
N ALA A 135 0.98 8.77 15.31
CA ALA A 135 -0.19 8.55 16.15
C ALA A 135 0.19 8.53 17.64
N ALA A 136 1.26 7.82 17.99
CA ALA A 136 1.75 7.72 19.36
C ALA A 136 2.24 9.07 19.92
N LYS A 137 2.69 9.98 19.05
CA LYS A 137 3.13 11.33 19.40
C LYS A 137 1.98 12.35 19.41
N GLY A 138 0.76 11.96 19.01
CA GLY A 138 -0.39 12.87 18.94
C GLY A 138 -0.29 13.89 17.80
N VAL A 139 0.44 13.57 16.72
CA VAL A 139 0.60 14.44 15.56
C VAL A 139 -0.75 14.58 14.84
N GLY A 140 -1.22 15.82 14.70
CA GLY A 140 -2.53 16.18 14.17
C GLY A 140 -2.52 16.76 12.75
N LEU A 141 -3.69 17.17 12.28
CA LEU A 141 -3.94 17.74 10.93
C LEU A 141 -3.06 18.95 10.60
N SER A 142 -2.71 19.76 11.61
CA SER A 142 -1.88 20.97 11.47
C SER A 142 -0.42 20.67 11.20
N ASP A 143 0.01 19.44 11.45
CA ASP A 143 1.43 19.09 11.48
C ASP A 143 1.92 18.57 10.12
N PHE A 144 0.99 18.31 9.20
CA PHE A 144 1.28 17.91 7.83
C PHE A 144 1.02 19.08 6.87
N PRO A 145 2.01 19.48 6.05
CA PRO A 145 1.82 20.48 5.02
C PRO A 145 0.70 20.06 4.05
N LYS A 146 -0.11 21.01 3.62
CA LYS A 146 -1.25 20.75 2.71
C LYS A 146 -0.84 20.43 1.27
N GLU A 147 0.44 20.49 0.94
CA GLU A 147 0.97 20.23 -0.39
C GLU A 147 2.02 19.12 -0.31
N GLY A 148 1.85 18.12 -1.17
CA GLY A 148 2.74 16.98 -1.31
C GLY A 148 4.15 17.45 -1.65
N GLY A 149 4.98 17.54 -0.62
CA GLY A 149 6.41 17.72 -0.80
C GLY A 149 6.92 16.52 -1.57
N GLU A 150 7.53 16.78 -2.71
CA GLU A 150 8.45 15.84 -3.35
C GLU A 150 9.37 15.30 -2.26
N ALA A 151 9.17 14.03 -1.89
CA ALA A 151 10.09 13.36 -1.01
C ALA A 151 11.39 13.24 -1.81
N GLU A 152 12.34 14.13 -1.56
CA GLU A 152 13.71 13.95 -1.98
C GLU A 152 14.22 12.67 -1.32
N LEU A 153 14.15 11.57 -2.08
CA LEU A 153 14.84 10.33 -1.77
C LEU A 153 16.32 10.55 -2.12
N GLY A 154 17.06 11.11 -1.16
CA GLY A 154 18.51 11.03 -1.10
C GLY A 154 19.00 9.66 -0.65
#